data_AF-A0A6G6SLM2-F1
#
_entry.id   AF-A0A6G6SLM2-F1
#
_cell.length_a   1.000
_cell.length_b   1.000
_cell.length_c   1.000
_cell.angle_alpha   90.00
_cell.angle_beta   90.00
_cell.angle_gamma   90.00
#
_symmetry.space_group_name_H-M   'P 1'
#
loop_
_entity.id
_entity.type
_entity.pdbx_description
1 polymer ?
#
loop_
_entity_poly.entity_id
_entity_poly.type
_entity_poly.pdbx_seq_one_letter_code
_entity_poly.pdbx_strand_id
1 'polypeptide(L)'
;MKKLTLAVLAVAIMGATTLAQADTRKASAVASWDAKAYKDTKSMLVVTPLKSLTFNYAEGVKAFNTQDGAFDITIQGQQGATDFKLTSKIISDKLTRASDNSELTVGVKWNGTALTDATETTMVDVKAGTTAGLDFLAQDGAYNGKERVSGQSQFAFDIASAKVAGAETKFSELADGYWDGDVKVQFTATWEGDFTATP
;
A
#
# COMPACT_ATOMS: atom_id res chain seq x y z
N MET A 1 -25.87 -10.32 -18.94
CA MET A 1 -25.19 -9.83 -17.70
C MET A 1 -23.82 -9.30 -18.09
N LYS A 2 -23.65 -7.97 -18.11
CA LYS A 2 -22.38 -7.32 -18.47
C LYS A 2 -21.40 -7.52 -17.31
N LYS A 3 -20.38 -8.36 -17.51
CA LYS A 3 -19.23 -8.48 -16.61
C LYS A 3 -18.44 -7.17 -16.72
N LEU A 4 -18.59 -6.29 -15.74
CA LEU A 4 -17.77 -5.08 -15.61
C LEU A 4 -16.40 -5.51 -15.08
N THR A 5 -15.51 -5.88 -15.98
CA THR A 5 -14.07 -6.03 -15.71
C THR A 5 -13.55 -4.65 -15.28
N LEU A 6 -13.04 -4.55 -14.06
CA LEU A 6 -12.52 -3.28 -13.55
C LEU A 6 -11.00 -3.25 -13.61
N ALA A 7 -10.49 -2.09 -14.02
CA ALA A 7 -9.07 -1.80 -14.10
C ALA A 7 -8.59 -1.17 -12.79
N VAL A 8 -7.78 -1.90 -12.03
CA VAL A 8 -6.85 -1.30 -11.07
C VAL A 8 -5.72 -0.69 -11.90
N LEU A 9 -5.54 0.63 -11.83
CA LEU A 9 -4.39 1.29 -12.46
C LEU A 9 -3.18 1.18 -11.54
N ALA A 10 -2.56 0.01 -11.53
CA ALA A 10 -1.20 -0.14 -11.01
C ALA A 10 -0.25 0.50 -12.03
N VAL A 11 0.26 1.70 -11.74
CA VAL A 11 1.32 2.31 -12.55
C VAL A 11 2.66 1.70 -12.13
N ALA A 12 3.03 0.61 -12.78
CA ALA A 12 4.39 0.09 -12.70
C ALA A 12 5.31 1.02 -13.49
N ILE A 13 5.99 1.95 -12.82
CA ILE A 13 7.16 2.61 -13.41
C ILE A 13 8.28 1.56 -13.39
N MET A 14 8.39 0.79 -14.47
CA MET A 14 9.58 -0.04 -14.71
C MET A 14 10.76 0.90 -14.98
N GLY A 15 11.44 1.33 -13.92
CA GLY A 15 12.77 1.90 -14.05
C GLY A 15 13.71 0.79 -14.52
N ALA A 16 13.98 0.72 -15.82
CA ALA A 16 15.06 -0.11 -16.33
C ALA A 16 16.39 0.55 -15.93
N THR A 17 16.99 0.10 -14.82
CA THR A 17 18.38 0.46 -14.49
C THR A 17 19.31 -0.64 -14.94
N THR A 18 20.00 -0.34 -16.05
CA THR A 18 21.29 -0.87 -16.53
C THR A 18 21.55 -2.37 -16.40
N LEU A 19 21.45 -3.05 -17.55
CA LEU A 19 22.05 -4.36 -17.81
C LEU A 19 23.58 -4.27 -17.75
N ALA A 20 24.21 -4.71 -16.66
CA ALA A 20 25.54 -5.34 -16.61
C ALA A 20 25.90 -5.74 -15.16
N GLN A 21 26.14 -7.04 -14.94
CA GLN A 21 26.91 -7.63 -13.81
C GLN A 21 26.81 -6.94 -12.44
N ALA A 22 25.60 -6.79 -11.90
CA ALA A 22 25.44 -6.45 -10.49
C ALA A 22 24.95 -7.70 -9.75
N ASP A 23 25.59 -8.03 -8.63
CA ASP A 23 25.15 -9.11 -7.70
C ASP A 23 23.76 -8.84 -7.12
N THR A 24 23.24 -7.63 -7.33
CA THR A 24 21.95 -7.14 -6.87
C THR A 24 21.09 -6.62 -8.03
N ARG A 25 19.84 -7.06 -8.13
CA ARG A 25 18.81 -6.48 -9.01
C ARG A 25 17.69 -5.86 -8.18
N LYS A 26 17.18 -4.70 -8.59
CA LYS A 26 16.09 -4.00 -7.89
C LYS A 26 14.97 -3.59 -8.84
N ALA A 27 13.74 -3.61 -8.33
CA ALA A 27 12.57 -3.05 -8.98
C ALA A 27 11.69 -2.36 -7.95
N SER A 28 11.01 -1.28 -8.34
CA SER A 28 10.07 -0.58 -7.47
C SER A 28 8.74 -0.33 -8.19
N ALA A 29 7.64 -0.39 -7.44
CA ALA A 29 6.31 -0.05 -7.93
C ALA A 29 5.55 0.75 -6.87
N VAL A 30 4.63 1.61 -7.30
CA VAL A 30 3.78 2.38 -6.39
C VAL A 30 2.33 1.95 -6.62
N ALA A 31 1.69 1.48 -5.54
CA ALA A 31 0.25 1.29 -5.50
C ALA A 31 -0.40 2.57 -4.97
N SER A 32 -1.48 2.99 -5.63
CA SER A 32 -2.24 4.20 -5.28
C SER A 32 -3.70 3.83 -5.07
N TRP A 33 -4.27 4.29 -3.96
CA TRP A 33 -5.70 4.15 -3.66
C TRP A 33 -6.31 5.54 -3.52
N ASP A 34 -7.38 5.79 -4.29
CA ASP A 34 -8.24 6.95 -4.05
C ASP A 34 -8.92 6.79 -2.70
N ALA A 35 -8.72 7.76 -1.80
CA ALA A 35 -9.24 7.72 -0.45
C ALA A 35 -10.17 8.93 -0.18
N LYS A 36 -11.27 8.64 0.52
CA LYS A 36 -12.34 9.58 0.81
C LYS A 36 -12.79 9.42 2.25
N ALA A 37 -12.88 10.52 2.99
CA ALA A 37 -13.38 10.50 4.36
C ALA A 37 -14.57 11.45 4.51
N TYR A 38 -15.62 10.97 5.19
CA TYR A 38 -16.85 11.70 5.45
C TYR A 38 -17.09 11.78 6.96
N LYS A 39 -17.35 12.99 7.44
CA LYS A 39 -17.95 13.23 8.76
C LYS A 39 -19.31 13.87 8.57
N ASP A 40 -20.35 13.08 8.83
CA ASP A 40 -21.74 13.51 8.81
C ASP A 40 -22.40 13.05 10.12
N THR A 41 -22.64 14.00 11.02
CA THR A 41 -23.23 13.73 12.33
C THR A 41 -24.73 14.02 12.39
N LYS A 42 -25.33 14.47 11.28
CA LYS A 42 -26.72 14.94 11.21
C LYS A 42 -27.62 13.98 10.42
N SER A 43 -27.06 13.19 9.51
CA SER A 43 -27.81 12.20 8.74
C SER A 43 -28.05 10.90 9.50
N MET A 44 -29.27 10.34 9.36
CA MET A 44 -29.65 9.07 10.00
C MET A 44 -29.16 7.82 9.24
N LEU A 45 -28.66 7.96 8.01
CA LEU A 45 -28.16 6.87 7.17
C LEU A 45 -27.03 7.37 6.25
N VAL A 46 -25.90 6.66 6.25
CA VAL A 46 -24.76 6.89 5.36
C VAL A 46 -24.54 5.66 4.49
N VAL A 47 -24.38 5.85 3.17
CA VAL A 47 -24.18 4.76 2.18
C VAL A 47 -22.83 4.95 1.49
N THR A 48 -22.04 3.88 1.44
CA THR A 48 -20.63 3.90 1.00
C THR A 48 -20.41 3.09 -0.30
N PRO A 49 -19.77 3.65 -1.33
CA PRO A 49 -19.41 2.92 -2.55
C PRO A 49 -18.16 2.02 -2.38
N LEU A 50 -18.21 0.81 -2.95
CA LEU A 50 -17.32 -0.34 -2.66
C LEU A 50 -15.89 -0.31 -3.27
N LYS A 51 -15.42 0.75 -3.92
CA LYS A 51 -14.20 0.68 -4.77
C LYS A 51 -13.14 1.77 -4.57
N SER A 52 -13.35 2.64 -3.59
CA SER A 52 -12.37 3.60 -3.08
C SER A 52 -12.30 3.41 -1.56
N LEU A 53 -11.15 3.64 -0.93
CA LEU A 53 -11.05 3.58 0.52
C LEU A 53 -11.97 4.66 1.10
N THR A 54 -13.07 4.24 1.72
CA THR A 54 -14.07 5.17 2.24
C THR A 54 -14.17 5.06 3.74
N PHE A 55 -13.86 6.16 4.42
CA PHE A 55 -13.89 6.27 5.86
C PHE A 55 -15.10 7.07 6.30
N ASN A 56 -15.92 6.50 7.19
CA ASN A 56 -17.04 7.17 7.82
C ASN A 56 -16.77 7.31 9.30
N TYR A 57 -16.97 8.52 9.81
CA TYR A 57 -16.87 8.80 11.23
C TYR A 57 -18.10 8.26 11.98
N ALA A 58 -17.87 7.47 13.02
CA ALA A 58 -18.90 6.89 13.88
C ALA A 58 -18.95 7.62 15.23
N GLU A 59 -19.95 8.46 15.44
CA GLU A 59 -20.06 9.33 16.63
C GLU A 59 -20.10 8.54 17.95
N GLY A 60 -20.75 7.37 17.98
CA GLY A 60 -20.84 6.53 19.18
C GLY A 60 -19.49 6.05 19.72
N VAL A 61 -18.46 6.00 18.88
CA VAL A 61 -17.09 5.58 19.25
C VAL A 61 -16.05 6.67 19.00
N LYS A 62 -16.46 7.82 18.46
CA LYS A 62 -15.62 8.98 18.13
C LYS A 62 -14.40 8.65 17.25
N ALA A 63 -14.57 7.72 16.32
CA ALA A 63 -13.51 7.26 15.43
C ALA A 63 -14.04 7.03 14.01
N PHE A 64 -13.16 7.08 13.02
CA PHE A 64 -13.45 6.57 11.69
C PHE A 64 -13.38 5.04 11.69
N ASN A 65 -14.16 4.39 10.83
CA ASN A 65 -14.04 2.95 10.59
C ASN A 65 -12.71 2.59 9.92
N THR A 66 -12.35 1.30 9.94
CA THR A 66 -11.21 0.74 9.21
C THR A 66 -11.65 0.24 7.84
N GLN A 67 -10.73 0.14 6.89
CA GLN A 67 -10.95 -0.41 5.54
C GLN A 67 -9.83 -1.38 5.17
N ASP A 68 -10.14 -2.45 4.46
CA ASP A 68 -9.13 -3.32 3.85
C ASP A 68 -8.92 -2.89 2.39
N GLY A 69 -7.66 -2.66 1.99
CA GLY A 69 -7.30 -2.35 0.62
C GLY A 69 -6.44 -3.44 0.02
N ALA A 70 -7.05 -4.25 -0.84
CA ALA A 70 -6.38 -5.32 -1.57
C ALA A 70 -5.40 -4.78 -2.62
N PHE A 71 -4.33 -5.52 -2.86
CA PHE A 71 -3.40 -5.33 -3.96
C PHE A 71 -3.01 -6.66 -4.59
N ASP A 72 -2.82 -6.64 -5.91
CA ASP A 72 -2.15 -7.70 -6.64
C ASP A 72 -0.64 -7.40 -6.65
N ILE A 73 0.17 -8.43 -6.46
CA ILE A 73 1.61 -8.36 -6.66
C ILE A 73 2.04 -9.41 -7.67
N THR A 74 2.92 -9.02 -8.59
CA THR A 74 3.53 -9.94 -9.54
C THR A 74 5.01 -9.66 -9.65
N ILE A 75 5.81 -10.71 -9.53
CA ILE A 75 7.25 -10.66 -9.76
C ILE A 75 7.63 -11.47 -11.00
N GLN A 76 8.74 -11.09 -11.61
CA GLN A 76 9.43 -11.89 -12.62
C GLN A 76 10.58 -12.61 -11.92
N GLY A 77 10.58 -13.94 -11.95
CA GLY A 77 11.70 -14.73 -11.43
C GLY A 77 13.02 -14.32 -12.10
N GLN A 78 14.09 -14.29 -11.30
CA GLN A 78 15.43 -13.91 -11.71
C GLN A 78 16.36 -15.11 -11.56
N GLN A 79 16.63 -15.85 -12.63
CA GLN A 79 17.59 -16.94 -12.60
C GLN A 79 18.94 -16.51 -12.03
N GLY A 80 19.52 -17.34 -11.17
CA GLY A 80 20.76 -17.02 -10.47
C GLY A 80 20.56 -16.26 -9.15
N ALA A 81 19.34 -15.78 -8.86
CA ALA A 81 19.01 -15.26 -7.54
C ALA A 81 19.13 -16.37 -6.49
N THR A 82 19.81 -16.03 -5.40
CA THR A 82 19.93 -16.86 -4.20
C THR A 82 19.10 -16.31 -3.06
N ASP A 83 18.77 -15.02 -3.09
CA ASP A 83 17.95 -14.34 -2.09
C ASP A 83 16.93 -13.40 -2.75
N PHE A 84 15.85 -13.12 -2.03
CA PHE A 84 14.82 -12.18 -2.42
C PHE A 84 14.27 -11.43 -1.21
N LYS A 85 14.13 -10.11 -1.38
CA LYS A 85 13.59 -9.21 -0.39
C LYS A 85 12.54 -8.29 -1.00
N LEU A 86 11.40 -8.13 -0.31
CA LEU A 86 10.36 -7.18 -0.63
C LEU A 86 10.13 -6.28 0.58
N THR A 87 10.22 -4.97 0.37
CA THR A 87 9.89 -3.95 1.38
C THR A 87 8.78 -3.03 0.89
N SER A 88 8.11 -2.36 1.84
CA SER A 88 7.11 -1.33 1.56
C SER A 88 7.33 -0.06 2.39
N LYS A 89 6.89 1.08 1.85
CA LYS A 89 7.06 2.40 2.46
C LYS A 89 5.94 3.35 2.02
N ILE A 90 5.46 4.21 2.93
CA ILE A 90 4.48 5.25 2.59
C ILE A 90 5.16 6.35 1.77
N ILE A 91 4.47 6.80 0.72
CA ILE A 91 4.85 7.94 -0.11
C ILE A 91 3.89 9.12 0.10
N SER A 92 2.61 8.83 0.28
CA SER A 92 1.56 9.81 0.56
C SER A 92 0.45 9.15 1.37
N ASP A 93 -0.10 9.84 2.35
CA ASP A 93 -1.15 9.34 3.24
C ASP A 93 -2.09 10.44 3.74
N LYS A 94 -2.08 11.61 3.10
CA LYS A 94 -2.82 12.79 3.54
C LYS A 94 -4.11 12.97 2.74
N LEU A 95 -5.22 13.13 3.44
CA LEU A 95 -6.49 13.61 2.89
C LEU A 95 -6.68 15.05 3.35
N THR A 96 -7.02 15.95 2.44
CA THR A 96 -7.10 17.38 2.73
C THR A 96 -8.51 17.90 2.49
N ARG A 97 -8.88 18.92 3.26
CA ARG A 97 -10.07 19.73 3.06
C ARG A 97 -9.68 21.20 3.00
N ALA A 98 -9.78 21.77 1.81
CA ALA A 98 -9.29 23.13 1.55
C ALA A 98 -10.11 24.23 2.28
N SER A 99 -11.40 23.98 2.56
CA SER A 99 -12.30 25.01 3.12
C SER A 99 -11.87 25.54 4.50
N ASP A 100 -11.17 24.72 5.28
CA ASP A 100 -10.74 25.06 6.64
C ASP A 100 -9.31 24.60 6.96
N ASN A 101 -8.53 24.27 5.93
CA ASN A 101 -7.16 23.77 6.04
C ASN A 101 -7.04 22.59 7.02
N SER A 102 -8.04 21.69 6.97
CA SER A 102 -8.05 20.47 7.75
C SER A 102 -7.41 19.32 6.98
N GLU A 103 -6.65 18.48 7.68
CA GLU A 103 -5.96 17.32 7.14
C GLU A 103 -6.24 16.09 7.99
N LEU A 104 -6.47 14.96 7.33
CA LEU A 104 -6.49 13.63 7.94
C LEU A 104 -5.28 12.84 7.45
N THR A 105 -4.62 12.14 8.36
CA THR A 105 -3.56 11.18 8.02
C THR A 105 -4.15 9.78 8.04
N VAL A 106 -3.99 9.05 6.93
CA VAL A 106 -4.41 7.65 6.80
C VAL A 106 -3.29 6.74 7.30
N GLY A 107 -3.54 5.99 8.37
CA GLY A 107 -2.67 4.91 8.81
C GLY A 107 -2.75 3.74 7.83
N VAL A 108 -1.60 3.18 7.45
CA VAL A 108 -1.50 1.95 6.65
C VAL A 108 -0.79 0.88 7.47
N LYS A 109 -1.41 -0.29 7.61
CA LYS A 109 -0.89 -1.39 8.42
C LYS A 109 -0.71 -2.66 7.60
N TRP A 110 0.48 -3.25 7.72
CA TRP A 110 0.81 -4.59 7.24
C TRP A 110 0.83 -5.57 8.39
N ASN A 111 -0.10 -6.53 8.41
CA ASN A 111 -0.24 -7.52 9.48
C ASN A 111 -0.19 -6.90 10.90
N GLY A 112 -0.88 -5.77 11.07
CA GLY A 112 -0.94 -5.02 12.33
C GLY A 112 0.23 -4.06 12.59
N THR A 113 1.31 -4.11 11.80
CA THR A 113 2.44 -3.18 11.92
C THR A 113 2.23 -1.96 11.05
N ALA A 114 2.35 -0.77 11.62
CA ALA A 114 2.21 0.49 10.88
C ALA A 114 3.38 0.68 9.92
N LEU A 115 3.07 1.01 8.66
CA LEU A 115 4.05 1.52 7.71
C LEU A 115 4.33 3.00 8.01
N THR A 116 5.48 3.49 7.58
CA THR A 116 5.88 4.90 7.71
C THR A 116 6.50 5.41 6.42
N ASP A 117 6.66 6.73 6.32
CA ASP A 117 7.41 7.42 5.27
C ASP A 117 8.91 7.58 5.60
N ALA A 118 9.33 7.11 6.78
CA ALA A 118 10.71 7.19 7.25
C ALA A 118 11.44 5.86 6.99
N THR A 119 10.88 4.75 7.45
CA THR A 119 11.53 3.43 7.46
C THR A 119 10.76 2.41 6.62
N GLU A 120 11.49 1.65 5.83
CA GLU A 120 10.94 0.54 5.06
C GLU A 120 10.50 -0.61 5.96
N THR A 121 9.29 -1.13 5.72
CA THR A 121 8.77 -2.33 6.38
C THR A 121 9.10 -3.54 5.53
N THR A 122 9.79 -4.54 6.10
CA THR A 122 10.09 -5.79 5.39
C THR A 122 8.82 -6.66 5.34
N MET A 123 8.45 -7.08 4.13
CA MET A 123 7.29 -7.94 3.89
C MET A 123 7.71 -9.37 3.55
N VAL A 124 8.77 -9.51 2.76
CA VAL A 124 9.42 -10.79 2.45
C VAL A 124 10.93 -10.61 2.57
N ASP A 125 11.60 -11.57 3.18
CA ASP A 125 13.06 -11.69 3.24
C ASP A 125 13.40 -13.18 3.32
N VAL A 126 13.81 -13.76 2.21
CA VAL A 126 14.04 -15.22 2.08
C VAL A 126 15.15 -15.66 3.02
N LYS A 127 16.28 -14.95 3.03
CA LYS A 127 17.41 -15.25 3.92
C LYS A 127 17.05 -15.14 5.41
N ALA A 128 16.22 -14.18 5.79
CA ALA A 128 15.74 -14.05 7.17
C ALA A 128 14.51 -14.94 7.49
N GLY A 129 13.98 -15.69 6.51
CA GLY A 129 12.79 -16.54 6.68
C GLY A 129 11.50 -15.76 6.93
N THR A 130 11.44 -14.48 6.57
CA THR A 130 10.24 -13.64 6.75
C THR A 130 9.36 -13.72 5.52
N THR A 131 8.12 -14.17 5.66
CA THR A 131 7.20 -14.31 4.52
C THR A 131 5.79 -13.77 4.74
N ALA A 132 5.37 -13.49 5.98
CA ALA A 132 4.21 -12.65 6.35
C ALA A 132 2.91 -12.81 5.50
N GLY A 133 2.59 -14.01 5.00
CA GLY A 133 1.42 -14.27 4.14
C GLY A 133 1.66 -14.06 2.63
N LEU A 134 2.89 -13.75 2.23
CA LEU A 134 3.40 -13.68 0.85
C LEU A 134 4.36 -14.84 0.56
N ASP A 135 4.16 -16.00 1.21
CA ASP A 135 5.02 -17.19 1.12
C ASP A 135 5.25 -17.67 -0.31
N PHE A 136 4.30 -17.42 -1.21
CA PHE A 136 4.38 -17.77 -2.62
C PHE A 136 5.52 -17.02 -3.37
N LEU A 137 5.95 -15.85 -2.88
CA LEU A 137 7.09 -15.12 -3.44
C LEU A 137 8.44 -15.69 -2.99
N ALA A 138 8.47 -16.37 -1.85
CA ALA A 138 9.69 -16.93 -1.25
C ALA A 138 9.98 -18.38 -1.67
N GLN A 139 9.09 -19.00 -2.46
CA GLN A 139 9.29 -20.37 -2.93
C GLN A 139 10.41 -20.46 -3.96
N ASP A 140 11.10 -21.60 -3.98
CA ASP A 140 12.01 -21.94 -5.06
C ASP A 140 11.25 -22.00 -6.40
N GLY A 141 11.88 -21.50 -7.46
CA GLY A 141 11.27 -21.26 -8.76
C GLY A 141 10.46 -19.96 -8.85
N ALA A 142 10.00 -19.37 -7.75
CA ALA A 142 9.22 -18.12 -7.80
C ALA A 142 10.12 -16.90 -7.99
N TYR A 143 11.06 -16.67 -7.07
CA TYR A 143 11.97 -15.52 -7.14
C TYR A 143 13.22 -15.81 -7.98
N ASN A 144 13.63 -17.07 -8.11
CA ASN A 144 14.85 -17.51 -8.82
C ASN A 144 14.58 -18.32 -10.10
N GLY A 145 13.32 -18.44 -10.53
CA GLY A 145 12.95 -19.13 -11.77
C GLY A 145 12.95 -18.22 -13.01
N LYS A 146 12.33 -18.71 -14.09
CA LYS A 146 12.16 -17.98 -15.36
C LYS A 146 10.78 -17.35 -15.53
N GLU A 147 9.81 -17.76 -14.75
CA GLU A 147 8.40 -17.42 -14.95
C GLU A 147 7.96 -16.27 -14.05
N ARG A 148 6.78 -15.73 -14.36
CA ARG A 148 6.10 -14.76 -13.49
C ARG A 148 5.31 -15.48 -12.41
N VAL A 149 5.37 -14.94 -11.20
CA VAL A 149 4.54 -15.39 -10.08
C VAL A 149 3.71 -14.23 -9.58
N SER A 150 2.41 -14.48 -9.43
CA SER A 150 1.42 -13.50 -9.00
C SER A 150 0.67 -13.99 -7.76
N GLY A 151 0.23 -13.04 -6.93
CA GLY A 151 -0.68 -13.31 -5.82
C GLY A 151 -1.32 -12.04 -5.33
N GLN A 152 -2.14 -12.17 -4.30
CA GLN A 152 -2.91 -11.07 -3.73
C GLN A 152 -2.66 -10.97 -2.23
N SER A 153 -2.70 -9.75 -1.72
CA SER A 153 -2.76 -9.50 -0.29
C SER A 153 -3.46 -8.16 -0.04
N GLN A 154 -3.44 -7.68 1.20
CA GLN A 154 -4.13 -6.45 1.58
C GLN A 154 -3.41 -5.72 2.72
N PHE A 155 -3.56 -4.39 2.74
CA PHE A 155 -3.27 -3.58 3.92
C PHE A 155 -4.57 -3.27 4.65
N ALA A 156 -4.48 -3.07 5.97
CA ALA A 156 -5.52 -2.44 6.74
C ALA A 156 -5.27 -0.93 6.80
N PHE A 157 -6.30 -0.14 6.54
CA PHE A 157 -6.28 1.31 6.55
C PHE A 157 -7.19 1.86 7.64
N ASP A 158 -6.75 2.94 8.28
CA ASP A 158 -7.53 3.69 9.27
C ASP A 158 -7.22 5.20 9.17
N ILE A 159 -8.04 6.05 9.78
CA ILE A 159 -7.65 7.45 9.99
C ILE A 159 -6.88 7.53 11.30
N ALA A 160 -5.57 7.73 11.21
CA ALA A 160 -4.65 7.67 12.33
C ALA A 160 -4.62 8.98 13.13
N SER A 161 -4.67 10.12 12.45
CA SER A 161 -4.63 11.44 13.10
C SER A 161 -5.31 12.52 12.28
N ALA A 162 -5.62 13.65 12.92
CA ALA A 162 -6.16 14.83 12.26
C ALA A 162 -5.43 16.10 12.69
N LYS A 163 -5.41 17.06 11.76
CA LYS A 163 -4.90 18.42 11.99
C LYS A 163 -5.88 19.46 11.44
N VAL A 164 -5.88 20.63 12.04
CA VAL A 164 -6.52 21.85 11.52
C VAL A 164 -5.49 22.96 11.56
N ALA A 165 -5.23 23.58 10.40
CA ALA A 165 -4.20 24.62 10.26
C ALA A 165 -2.83 24.20 10.82
N GLY A 166 -2.47 22.92 10.71
CA GLY A 166 -1.20 22.36 11.16
C GLY A 166 -1.14 21.91 12.62
N ALA A 167 -2.14 22.23 13.44
CA ALA A 167 -2.23 21.78 14.83
C ALA A 167 -2.98 20.46 14.95
N GLU A 168 -2.51 19.55 15.80
CA GLU A 168 -3.23 18.29 16.11
C GLU A 168 -4.62 18.59 16.68
N THR A 169 -5.61 17.82 16.23
CA THR A 169 -7.02 18.03 16.59
C THR A 169 -7.69 16.68 16.77
N LYS A 170 -8.60 16.57 17.75
CA LYS A 170 -9.38 15.33 17.92
C LYS A 170 -10.41 15.20 16.82
N PHE A 171 -10.69 13.98 16.36
CA PHE A 171 -11.71 13.74 15.32
C PHE A 171 -13.09 14.32 15.69
N SER A 172 -13.47 14.28 16.97
CA SER A 172 -14.73 14.86 17.45
C SER A 172 -14.82 16.37 17.28
N GLU A 173 -13.68 17.07 17.25
CA GLU A 173 -13.58 18.53 17.15
C GLU A 173 -13.55 19.03 15.70
N LEU A 174 -13.38 18.13 14.72
CA LEU A 174 -13.43 18.49 13.30
C LEU A 174 -14.83 18.95 12.90
N ALA A 175 -14.94 19.98 12.06
CA ALA A 175 -16.23 20.31 11.45
C ALA A 175 -16.67 19.20 10.49
N ASP A 176 -17.98 18.98 10.39
CA ASP A 176 -18.58 18.07 9.40
C ASP A 176 -18.13 18.45 7.99
N GLY A 177 -17.91 17.43 7.14
CA GLY A 177 -17.48 17.64 5.77
C GLY A 177 -16.71 16.47 5.19
N TYR A 178 -15.95 16.77 4.13
CA TYR A 178 -15.33 15.79 3.26
C TYR A 178 -13.84 16.09 3.06
N TRP A 179 -13.01 15.03 3.12
CA TRP A 179 -11.58 15.07 2.82
C TRP A 179 -11.27 14.08 1.71
N ASP A 180 -10.37 14.45 0.81
CA ASP A 180 -9.90 13.60 -0.27
C ASP A 180 -8.38 13.70 -0.47
N GLY A 181 -7.84 12.64 -1.06
CA GLY A 181 -6.43 12.52 -1.40
C GLY A 181 -6.08 11.10 -1.83
N ASP A 182 -4.81 10.92 -2.18
CA ASP A 182 -4.26 9.61 -2.54
C ASP A 182 -3.45 9.04 -1.39
N VAL A 183 -3.69 7.77 -1.08
CA VAL A 183 -2.77 6.98 -0.27
C VAL A 183 -1.86 6.18 -1.21
N LYS A 184 -0.55 6.38 -1.10
CA LYS A 184 0.47 5.80 -1.97
C LYS A 184 1.47 5.00 -1.16
N VAL A 185 1.64 3.73 -1.50
CA VAL A 185 2.62 2.83 -0.92
C VAL A 185 3.58 2.39 -2.01
N GLN A 186 4.87 2.64 -1.80
CA GLN A 186 5.93 2.09 -2.64
C GLN A 186 6.28 0.69 -2.14
N PHE A 187 6.46 -0.22 -3.09
CA PHE A 187 7.05 -1.53 -2.90
C PHE A 187 8.43 -1.56 -3.58
N THR A 188 9.42 -2.13 -2.90
CA THR A 188 10.77 -2.31 -3.45
C THR A 188 11.14 -3.79 -3.37
N ALA A 189 11.33 -4.41 -4.53
CA ALA A 189 11.79 -5.79 -4.68
C ALA A 189 13.29 -5.80 -4.97
N THR A 190 14.03 -6.65 -4.27
CA THR A 190 15.48 -6.82 -4.41
C THR A 190 15.80 -8.30 -4.56
N TRP A 191 16.61 -8.66 -5.55
CA TRP A 191 17.17 -9.99 -5.74
C TRP A 191 18.68 -9.92 -5.59
N GLU A 192 19.25 -10.83 -4.81
CA GLU A 192 20.70 -10.99 -4.69
C GLU A 192 21.11 -12.33 -5.30
N GLY A 193 22.19 -12.38 -6.07
CA GLY A 193 22.68 -13.61 -6.67
C GLY A 193 23.71 -13.41 -7.77
N ASP A 194 24.16 -14.52 -8.34
CA ASP A 194 25.03 -14.52 -9.52
C ASP A 194 24.15 -14.56 -10.77
N PHE A 195 24.10 -13.43 -11.47
CA PHE A 195 23.29 -13.30 -12.68
C PHE A 195 24.12 -13.41 -13.97
N THR A 196 25.30 -14.01 -13.91
CA THR A 196 26.09 -14.26 -15.11
C THR A 196 25.28 -15.09 -16.10
N ALA A 197 25.22 -14.63 -17.35
CA ALA A 197 24.53 -15.33 -18.41
C ALA A 197 25.22 -16.69 -18.61
N THR A 198 24.61 -17.78 -18.16
CA THR A 198 25.04 -19.10 -18.61
C THR A 198 24.71 -19.18 -20.11
N PRO A 199 25.70 -19.49 -20.98
CA PRO A 199 25.56 -19.42 -22.42
C PRO A 199 24.48 -20.35 -22.99
#